data_AF-A0A1D7QN17-F1
#
_entry.id   AF-A0A1D7QN17-F1
#
_cell.length_a   1.000
_cell.length_b   1.000
_cell.length_c   1.000
_cell.angle_alpha   90.00
_cell.angle_beta   90.00
_cell.angle_gamma   90.00
#
_symmetry.space_group_name_H-M   'P 1'
#
loop_
_entity.id
_entity.type
_entity.pdbx_description
1 polymer ?
#
loop_
_entity_poly.entity_id
_entity_poly.type
_entity_poly.pdbx_seq_one_letter_code
_entity_poly.pdbx_strand_id
1 'polypeptide(L)'
;MTNQDIMISNISWGLYFTALGPILFLYYTVVLLLFFRNELQSLFESKPSRTRATQAAELKVHSNASEGSVIDGMETVVKDLRQILHNAGKDADKQELLQQLNSRLAGYNGLRHPVFQPAIITYLINNAESVCGVSFSEQELVRGWENLPR
;
A
#
# COMPACT_ATOMS: atom_id res chain seq x y z
N MET A 1 -57.98 -30.73 18.44
CA MET A 1 -58.12 -29.54 17.57
C MET A 1 -57.39 -28.40 18.27
N THR A 2 -56.20 -28.09 17.74
CA THR A 2 -55.21 -27.13 18.24
C THR A 2 -55.63 -25.71 17.88
N ASN A 3 -56.13 -24.96 18.87
CA ASN A 3 -56.40 -23.53 18.77
C ASN A 3 -55.47 -22.78 19.74
N GLN A 4 -54.16 -22.84 19.48
CA GLN A 4 -53.16 -22.13 20.28
C GLN A 4 -52.02 -21.50 19.45
N ASP A 5 -52.21 -21.29 18.15
CA ASP A 5 -51.15 -20.77 17.25
C ASP A 5 -51.30 -19.30 16.81
N ILE A 6 -52.26 -18.55 17.34
CA ILE A 6 -52.58 -17.21 16.81
C ILE A 6 -52.68 -16.19 17.94
N MET A 7 -51.60 -16.01 18.70
CA MET A 7 -51.34 -14.76 19.45
C MET A 7 -49.85 -14.35 19.51
N ILE A 8 -48.94 -15.11 18.87
CA ILE A 8 -47.49 -14.81 18.83
C ILE A 8 -47.10 -14.03 17.55
N SER A 9 -48.03 -13.83 16.63
CA SER A 9 -47.79 -13.27 15.28
C SER A 9 -47.69 -11.75 15.21
N ASN A 10 -47.63 -11.05 16.35
CA ASN A 10 -47.39 -9.60 16.39
C ASN A 10 -46.38 -9.20 17.47
N ILE A 11 -45.46 -10.11 17.83
CA ILE A 11 -44.18 -9.66 18.38
C ILE A 11 -43.52 -8.85 17.27
N SER A 12 -43.56 -7.54 17.48
CA SER A 12 -43.08 -6.51 16.58
C SER A 12 -41.61 -6.73 16.28
N TRP A 13 -41.32 -7.48 15.21
CA TRP A 13 -39.99 -7.55 14.61
C TRP A 13 -39.42 -6.15 14.38
N GLY A 14 -40.29 -5.18 14.09
CA GLY A 14 -39.95 -3.76 14.06
C GLY A 14 -39.30 -3.26 15.34
N LEU A 15 -39.91 -3.46 16.52
CA LEU A 15 -39.34 -3.03 17.81
C LEU A 15 -37.99 -3.70 18.07
N TYR A 16 -37.85 -4.98 17.70
CA TYR A 16 -36.59 -5.70 17.85
C TYR A 16 -35.49 -5.05 17.04
N PHE A 17 -35.70 -4.78 15.74
CA PHE A 17 -34.70 -4.11 14.91
C PHE A 17 -34.46 -2.65 15.29
N THR A 18 -35.49 -1.92 15.73
CA THR A 18 -35.34 -0.54 16.20
C THR A 18 -34.50 -0.45 17.47
N ALA A 19 -34.59 -1.44 18.36
CA ALA A 19 -33.72 -1.52 19.54
C ALA A 19 -32.30 -2.04 19.19
N LEU A 20 -32.20 -3.04 18.31
CA LEU A 20 -30.92 -3.67 17.97
C LEU A 20 -30.04 -2.80 17.07
N GLY A 21 -30.65 -2.05 16.15
CA GLY A 21 -29.98 -1.17 15.20
C GLY A 21 -29.01 -0.18 15.86
N PRO A 22 -29.46 0.68 16.80
CA PRO A 22 -28.58 1.62 17.48
C PRO A 22 -27.52 0.92 18.34
N ILE A 23 -27.84 -0.24 18.95
CA ILE A 23 -26.87 -1.02 19.74
C ILE A 23 -25.74 -1.53 18.84
N LEU A 24 -26.07 -2.12 17.69
CA LEU A 24 -25.07 -2.57 16.72
C LEU A 24 -24.29 -1.39 16.13
N PHE A 25 -24.98 -0.32 15.74
CA PHE A 25 -24.34 0.87 15.21
C PHE A 25 -23.31 1.44 16.19
N LEU A 26 -23.67 1.55 17.47
CA LEU A 26 -22.79 2.06 18.52
C LEU A 26 -21.63 1.09 18.79
N TYR A 27 -21.89 -0.22 18.83
CA TYR A 27 -20.86 -1.26 18.95
C TYR A 27 -19.83 -1.15 17.82
N TYR A 28 -20.27 -1.15 16.56
CA TYR A 28 -19.38 -1.05 15.41
C TYR A 28 -18.67 0.31 15.35
N THR A 29 -19.34 1.40 15.73
CA THR A 29 -18.71 2.72 15.81
C THR A 29 -17.56 2.72 16.82
N VAL A 30 -17.74 2.09 17.99
CA VAL A 30 -16.68 1.97 19.00
C VAL A 30 -15.54 1.08 18.51
N VAL A 31 -15.84 -0.07 17.89
CA VAL A 31 -14.80 -0.95 17.32
C VAL A 31 -14.01 -0.23 16.24
N LEU A 32 -14.69 0.49 15.35
CA LEU A 32 -14.07 1.26 14.28
C LEU A 32 -13.23 2.40 14.86
N LEU A 33 -13.72 3.13 15.87
CA LEU A 33 -12.96 4.15 16.58
C LEU A 33 -11.72 3.59 17.29
N LEU A 34 -11.78 2.39 17.86
CA LEU A 34 -10.63 1.74 18.49
C LEU A 34 -9.61 1.26 17.47
N PHE A 35 -10.07 0.66 16.37
CA PHE A 35 -9.21 0.17 15.30
C PHE A 35 -8.51 1.32 14.58
N PHE A 36 -9.25 2.35 14.21
CA PHE A 36 -8.73 3.55 13.58
C PHE A 36 -8.12 4.55 14.57
N ARG A 37 -8.08 4.27 15.87
CA ARG A 37 -7.51 5.23 16.85
C ARG A 37 -6.05 5.56 16.55
N ASN A 38 -5.28 4.57 16.09
CA ASN A 38 -3.88 4.75 15.71
C ASN A 38 -3.72 5.56 14.41
N GLU A 39 -4.61 5.38 13.43
CA GLU A 39 -4.58 6.14 12.18
C GLU A 39 -5.13 7.57 12.36
N LEU A 40 -6.19 7.75 13.16
CA LEU A 40 -6.74 9.07 13.49
C LEU A 40 -5.75 9.92 14.28
N GLN A 41 -4.93 9.32 15.16
CA GLN A 41 -3.82 10.03 15.81
C GLN A 41 -2.81 10.58 14.80
N SER A 42 -2.52 9.85 13.71
CA SER A 42 -1.63 10.36 12.65
C SER A 42 -2.24 11.54 11.86
N LEU A 43 -3.57 11.63 11.80
CA LEU A 43 -4.28 12.75 11.16
C LEU A 43 -4.46 13.95 12.10
N PHE A 44 -4.49 13.73 13.42
CA PHE A 44 -4.65 14.78 14.43
C PHE A 44 -3.31 15.32 14.97
N GLU A 45 -2.23 14.54 14.88
CA GLU A 45 -0.86 15.03 15.00
C GLU A 45 -0.46 15.74 13.70
N SER A 46 -1.21 16.78 13.33
CA SER A 46 -0.70 17.85 12.48
C SER A 46 0.32 18.67 13.28
N LYS A 47 1.46 18.03 13.58
CA LYS A 47 2.72 18.72 13.81
C LYS A 47 3.04 19.37 12.47
N PRO A 48 3.14 20.71 12.37
CA PRO A 48 3.60 21.34 11.15
C PRO A 48 5.09 21.03 11.02
N SER A 49 5.41 19.83 10.56
CA SER A 49 6.69 19.55 9.93
C SER A 49 6.73 20.42 8.69
N ARG A 50 7.46 21.54 8.78
CA ARG A 50 7.84 22.41 7.66
C ARG A 50 8.74 21.63 6.69
N THR A 51 8.27 20.54 6.11
CA THR A 51 8.93 19.85 4.98
C THR A 51 7.96 18.91 4.27
N ARG A 52 6.79 19.37 3.80
CA ARG A 52 6.02 18.69 2.73
C ARG A 52 4.78 19.42 2.20
N ALA A 53 4.67 20.73 2.41
CA ALA A 53 3.57 21.54 1.89
C ALA A 53 3.87 22.20 0.52
N THR A 54 4.78 21.62 -0.27
CA THR A 54 5.12 22.12 -1.62
C THR A 54 5.04 21.04 -2.71
N GLN A 55 4.26 19.96 -2.50
CA GLN A 55 4.07 18.93 -3.55
C GLN A 55 2.64 18.41 -3.70
N ALA A 56 1.67 18.90 -2.94
CA ALA A 56 0.26 18.49 -3.08
C ALA A 56 -0.65 19.59 -3.69
N ALA A 57 -0.15 20.82 -3.85
CA ALA A 57 -0.92 21.93 -4.42
C ALA A 57 -0.61 22.20 -5.91
N GLU A 58 0.37 21.52 -6.51
CA GLU A 58 0.71 21.67 -7.94
C GLU A 58 0.30 20.45 -8.79
N LEU A 59 -0.54 19.56 -8.26
CA LEU A 59 -1.06 18.39 -8.99
C LEU A 59 -2.51 18.57 -9.46
N LYS A 60 -2.92 19.80 -9.79
CA LYS A 60 -4.25 20.09 -10.36
C LYS A 60 -4.25 20.98 -11.61
N VAL A 61 -3.09 21.30 -12.20
CA VAL A 61 -3.02 22.18 -13.41
C VAL A 61 -2.36 21.51 -14.65
N HIS A 62 -1.99 20.23 -14.59
CA HIS A 62 -1.48 19.51 -15.77
C HIS A 62 -2.10 18.12 -15.97
N SER A 63 -3.40 18.00 -15.70
CA SER A 63 -4.20 16.87 -16.16
C SER A 63 -4.49 17.05 -17.65
N ASN A 64 -3.87 16.19 -18.48
CA ASN A 64 -4.47 15.55 -19.67
C ASN A 64 -3.47 15.02 -20.71
N ALA A 65 -2.14 15.14 -20.51
CA ALA A 65 -1.18 14.65 -21.52
C ALA A 65 0.00 13.80 -21.00
N SER A 66 0.29 13.75 -19.70
CA SER A 66 1.53 13.11 -19.18
C SER A 66 1.32 12.03 -18.10
N GLU A 67 0.09 11.70 -17.72
CA GLU A 67 -0.17 10.73 -16.63
C GLU A 67 -0.01 9.28 -17.11
N GLY A 68 -0.30 9.03 -18.39
CA GLY A 68 -0.08 7.71 -19.00
C GLY A 68 1.39 7.30 -19.04
N SER A 69 2.32 8.21 -19.33
CA SER A 69 3.76 7.88 -19.47
C SER A 69 4.44 7.54 -18.15
N VAL A 70 3.97 8.11 -17.04
CA VAL A 70 4.53 7.89 -15.70
C VAL A 70 4.09 6.54 -15.13
N ILE A 71 2.82 6.17 -15.33
CA ILE A 71 2.27 4.88 -14.89
C ILE A 71 2.84 3.73 -15.76
N ASP A 72 2.90 3.93 -17.08
CA ASP A 72 3.45 2.96 -18.02
C ASP A 72 4.96 2.69 -17.78
N GLY A 73 5.70 3.73 -17.37
CA GLY A 73 7.08 3.60 -16.93
C GLY A 73 7.23 2.73 -15.67
N MET A 74 6.32 2.83 -14.71
CA MET A 74 6.37 2.01 -13.48
C MET A 74 6.02 0.55 -13.75
N GLU A 75 5.01 0.27 -14.59
CA GLU A 75 4.65 -1.09 -14.96
C GLU A 75 5.81 -1.81 -15.66
N THR A 76 6.50 -1.11 -16.56
CA THR A 76 7.69 -1.62 -17.25
C THR A 76 8.80 -1.97 -16.27
N VAL A 77 9.08 -1.09 -15.29
CA VAL A 77 10.09 -1.33 -14.24
C VAL A 77 9.74 -2.56 -13.40
N VAL A 78 8.49 -2.68 -12.94
CA VAL A 78 8.06 -3.82 -12.11
C VAL A 78 8.17 -5.13 -12.88
N LYS A 79 7.82 -5.11 -14.17
CA LYS A 79 7.94 -6.26 -15.07
C LYS A 79 9.39 -6.70 -15.24
N ASP A 80 10.30 -5.75 -15.45
CA ASP A 80 11.74 -6.01 -15.55
C ASP A 80 12.32 -6.54 -14.24
N LEU A 81 11.95 -5.95 -13.10
CA LEU A 81 12.38 -6.43 -11.78
C LEU A 81 11.93 -7.87 -11.54
N ARG A 82 10.68 -8.19 -11.92
CA ARG A 82 10.18 -9.57 -11.85
C ARG A 82 11.00 -10.52 -12.72
N GLN A 83 11.38 -10.10 -13.91
CA GLN A 83 12.18 -10.91 -14.81
C GLN A 83 13.59 -11.15 -14.26
N ILE A 84 14.22 -10.15 -13.66
CA ILE A 84 15.55 -10.29 -13.02
C ILE A 84 15.47 -11.28 -11.85
N LEU A 85 14.48 -11.12 -10.96
CA LEU A 85 14.26 -12.02 -9.83
C LEU A 85 14.02 -13.46 -10.29
N HIS A 86 13.19 -13.64 -11.32
CA HIS A 86 12.89 -14.97 -11.85
C HIS A 86 14.09 -15.61 -12.56
N ASN A 87 14.90 -14.82 -13.28
CA ASN A 87 16.09 -15.31 -13.97
C ASN A 87 17.21 -15.68 -13.00
N ALA A 88 17.32 -14.96 -11.88
CA ALA A 88 18.30 -15.25 -10.84
C ALA A 88 18.00 -16.57 -10.11
N GLY A 89 16.71 -16.90 -9.91
CA GLY A 89 16.30 -18.16 -9.29
C GLY A 89 16.73 -18.28 -7.83
N LYS A 90 16.77 -19.52 -7.31
CA LYS A 90 17.04 -19.82 -5.88
C LYS A 90 18.51 -19.82 -5.48
N ASP A 91 19.42 -19.85 -6.44
CA ASP A 91 20.87 -19.89 -6.20
C ASP A 91 21.52 -18.51 -6.37
N ALA A 92 20.69 -17.46 -6.38
CA ALA A 92 21.14 -16.11 -6.64
C ALA A 92 21.95 -15.54 -5.45
N ASP A 93 23.15 -15.05 -5.74
CA ASP A 93 23.94 -14.34 -4.75
C ASP A 93 23.34 -12.95 -4.46
N LYS A 94 23.24 -12.60 -3.17
CA LYS A 94 22.61 -11.36 -2.71
C LYS A 94 23.30 -10.12 -3.28
N GLN A 95 24.62 -10.12 -3.40
CA GLN A 95 25.39 -8.97 -3.88
C GLN A 95 25.24 -8.82 -5.39
N GLU A 96 25.30 -9.94 -6.13
CA GLU A 96 25.11 -9.95 -7.58
C GLU A 96 23.70 -9.46 -7.96
N LEU A 97 22.67 -9.91 -7.23
CA LEU A 97 21.29 -9.51 -7.45
C LEU A 97 21.09 -8.00 -7.22
N LEU A 98 21.67 -7.45 -6.14
CA LEU A 98 21.66 -5.99 -5.89
C LEU A 98 22.36 -5.20 -6.99
N GLN A 99 23.49 -5.69 -7.49
CA GLN A 99 24.22 -5.01 -8.55
C GLN A 99 23.43 -4.99 -9.87
N GLN A 100 22.83 -6.12 -10.25
CA GLN A 100 21.96 -6.20 -11.42
C GLN A 100 20.75 -5.29 -11.28
N LEU A 101 20.16 -5.25 -10.08
CA LEU A 101 19.02 -4.40 -9.78
C LEU A 101 19.37 -2.91 -9.93
N ASN A 102 20.46 -2.48 -9.31
CA ASN A 102 20.94 -1.10 -9.35
C ASN A 102 21.28 -0.67 -10.78
N SER A 103 21.95 -1.53 -11.55
CA SER A 103 22.26 -1.26 -12.96
C SER A 103 20.99 -1.04 -13.78
N ARG A 104 19.93 -1.80 -13.52
CA ARG A 104 18.65 -1.69 -14.23
C ARG A 104 17.88 -0.47 -13.80
N LEU A 105 17.78 -0.21 -12.49
CA LEU A 105 17.14 0.97 -11.92
C LEU A 105 17.81 2.27 -12.38
N ALA A 106 19.13 2.29 -12.57
CA ALA A 106 19.87 3.45 -13.09
C ALA A 106 19.46 3.84 -14.53
N GLY A 107 19.02 2.87 -15.35
CA GLY A 107 18.63 3.11 -16.73
C GLY A 107 17.26 3.78 -16.90
N TYR A 108 16.49 3.92 -15.82
CA TYR A 108 15.11 4.38 -15.88
C TYR A 108 14.97 5.85 -15.48
N ASN A 109 14.68 6.69 -16.47
CA ASN A 109 14.44 8.12 -16.25
C ASN A 109 13.23 8.43 -15.36
N GLY A 110 12.21 7.56 -15.35
CA GLY A 110 11.00 7.70 -14.50
C GLY A 110 11.24 7.41 -13.01
N LEU A 111 12.31 6.70 -12.68
CA LEU A 111 12.68 6.34 -11.30
C LEU A 111 13.36 7.46 -10.51
N ARG A 112 13.61 8.59 -11.18
CA ARG A 112 14.04 9.84 -10.55
C ARG A 112 12.95 10.46 -9.66
N HIS A 113 11.70 10.01 -9.80
CA HIS A 113 10.62 10.48 -8.94
C HIS A 113 10.69 9.77 -7.57
N PRO A 114 10.89 10.51 -6.46
CA PRO A 114 11.02 9.95 -5.12
C PRO A 114 9.76 9.21 -4.63
N VAL A 115 8.67 9.30 -5.38
CA VAL A 115 7.38 8.65 -5.10
C VAL A 115 7.44 7.14 -5.38
N PHE A 116 8.27 6.69 -6.33
CA PHE A 116 8.34 5.27 -6.72
C PHE A 116 9.29 4.43 -5.86
N GLN A 117 10.29 5.06 -5.26
CA GLN A 117 11.29 4.41 -4.42
C GLN A 117 10.66 3.51 -3.33
N PRO A 118 9.73 4.00 -2.46
CA PRO A 118 9.15 3.15 -1.42
C PRO A 118 8.38 1.96 -1.99
N ALA A 119 7.62 2.15 -3.08
CA ALA A 119 6.84 1.07 -3.69
C ALA A 119 7.75 -0.05 -4.24
N ILE A 120 8.86 0.31 -4.86
CA ILE A 120 9.82 -0.65 -5.41
C ILE A 120 10.59 -1.37 -4.31
N ILE A 121 11.01 -0.65 -3.27
CA ILE A 121 11.66 -1.27 -2.11
C ILE A 121 10.73 -2.30 -1.46
N THR A 122 9.48 -1.95 -1.18
CA THR A 122 8.51 -2.89 -0.62
C THR A 122 8.27 -4.07 -1.54
N TYR A 123 8.16 -3.84 -2.85
CA TYR A 123 8.01 -4.92 -3.83
C TYR A 123 9.20 -5.88 -3.79
N LEU A 124 10.43 -5.37 -3.76
CA LEU A 124 11.65 -6.18 -3.74
C LEU A 124 11.77 -7.02 -2.47
N ILE A 125 11.50 -6.43 -1.31
CA ILE A 125 11.55 -7.16 -0.03
C ILE A 125 10.58 -8.35 -0.08
N ASN A 126 9.35 -8.13 -0.53
CA ASN A 126 8.33 -9.18 -0.56
C ASN A 126 8.59 -10.25 -1.63
N ASN A 127 9.11 -9.88 -2.80
CA ASN A 127 9.25 -10.81 -3.92
C ASN A 127 10.62 -11.49 -3.95
N ALA A 128 11.69 -10.87 -3.46
CA ALA A 128 13.01 -11.49 -3.43
C ALA A 128 13.10 -12.69 -2.50
N GLU A 129 12.45 -12.62 -1.34
CA GLU A 129 12.39 -13.74 -0.43
C GLU A 129 11.58 -14.89 -1.04
N SER A 130 10.42 -14.58 -1.65
CA SER A 130 9.56 -15.59 -2.25
C SER A 130 10.14 -16.25 -3.50
N VAL A 131 10.86 -15.51 -4.34
CA VAL A 131 11.34 -16.00 -5.65
C VAL A 131 12.77 -16.52 -5.55
N CYS A 132 13.64 -15.80 -4.86
CA CYS A 132 15.07 -16.10 -4.80
C CYS A 132 15.51 -16.71 -3.47
N GLY A 133 14.67 -16.70 -2.43
CA GLY A 133 15.07 -17.12 -1.08
C GLY A 133 16.03 -16.14 -0.40
N VAL A 134 16.16 -14.91 -0.93
CA VAL A 134 17.07 -13.89 -0.43
C VAL A 134 16.27 -12.77 0.22
N SER A 135 16.56 -12.48 1.49
CA SER A 135 15.96 -11.36 2.21
C SER A 135 16.81 -10.09 2.04
N PHE A 136 16.18 -9.02 1.57
CA PHE A 136 16.77 -7.68 1.57
C PHE A 136 16.23 -6.86 2.74
N SER A 137 17.10 -6.08 3.37
CA SER A 137 16.64 -5.03 4.30
C SER A 137 16.35 -3.73 3.54
N GLU A 138 15.40 -2.95 4.04
CA GLU A 138 15.08 -1.64 3.50
C GLU A 138 16.33 -0.74 3.42
N GLN A 139 17.17 -0.75 4.45
CA GLN A 139 18.39 0.06 4.49
C GLN A 139 19.39 -0.31 3.41
N GLU A 140 19.53 -1.60 3.07
CA GLU A 140 20.42 -2.05 2.00
C GLU A 140 19.94 -1.54 0.63
N LEU A 141 18.64 -1.60 0.38
CA LEU A 141 18.04 -1.14 -0.88
C LEU A 141 18.09 0.39 -1.00
N VAL A 142 17.83 1.12 0.08
CA VAL A 142 17.96 2.58 0.12
C VAL A 142 19.40 3.01 -0.17
N ARG A 143 20.39 2.37 0.47
CA ARG A 143 21.82 2.65 0.18
C ARG A 143 22.20 2.34 -1.26
N GLY A 144 21.67 1.26 -1.82
CA GLY A 144 21.85 0.94 -3.25
C GLY A 144 21.31 2.05 -4.15
N TRP A 145 20.15 2.61 -3.78
CA TRP A 145 19.49 3.69 -4.49
C TRP A 145 20.25 5.03 -4.41
N GLU A 146 20.80 5.38 -3.25
CA GLU A 146 21.58 6.61 -3.06
C GLU A 146 22.89 6.61 -3.86
N ASN A 147 23.43 5.43 -4.14
CA ASN A 147 24.65 5.23 -4.92
C ASN A 147 24.42 5.14 -6.44
N LEU A 148 23.18 5.30 -6.91
CA LEU A 148 22.89 5.27 -8.36
C LEU A 148 23.50 6.51 -9.04
N PRO A 149 24.24 6.35 -10.16
CA PRO A 149 24.77 7.48 -10.92
C PRO A 149 23.59 8.33 -11.42
N ARG A 150 23.57 9.60 -11.03
CA ARG A 150 22.51 10.56 -11.37
C ARG A 150 22.70 11.18 -12.75
#